data_AF-A0A1Q9PHC6-F1
#
_entry.id   AF-A0A1Q9PHC6-F1
#
_cell.length_a   1.000
_cell.length_b   1.000
_cell.length_c   1.000
_cell.angle_alpha   90.00
_cell.angle_beta   90.00
_cell.angle_gamma   90.00
#
_symmetry.space_group_name_H-M   'P 1'
#
loop_
_entity.id
_entity.type
_entity.pdbx_description
1 polymer ?
#
loop_
_entity_poly.entity_id
_entity_poly.type
_entity_poly.pdbx_seq_one_letter_code
_entity_poly.pdbx_strand_id
1 'polypeptide(L)'
;MSSIPNVLSILEKELQQLVSPFMDKINKLEKETQSLRKEIHELRAEKEKLLNQLELVKNNRVPITENNSVTPLDPLTFDLIDDLFSSQSEKEHLLFMSYFIKTMEEHDLEKVHYFLELFSHNPDPILLDEGNKNIFFTLFHLILEEQKAGNEIIEEILFSYLKLLSILYNTALNGFITKFLKENHFGLLDSALYYNEPKIIIRIHMLLMEYGLESELSNTLSHTIRQEWVYLDFNLSKAEFCFFLWYSFLFNLDQELLDRTEESIKWLDDSISVFQLYTFMYSCLNDKKVENKKKYHDLVSAFQQNQIFNKKDTERILDQVSIEIESLHVTERLSSVPVFSDILSTVESDKLKQLIKELNLKKKEVMVPLYQNGTVTLKSGGYAQLTIYVNGKSKKKNRKAFVASELVEVIHKRNHPETLKVMKYIDKSASLPKSSGSNTDFQWPSTSINENHQSDLSDHPSLNQNSELKKLGYQITGLTRVKRWTILQKAVPSLGLKKVAYIIAYNVRLRKGQKNGTTKFSYAIAEWEYDLDKLKKTYYKKDFTWPSV
;
A
#
# COMPACT_ATOMS: atom_id res chain seq x y z
N MET A 1 -51.14 19.98 55.86
CA MET A 1 -51.32 19.73 54.41
C MET A 1 -51.08 21.01 53.59
N SER A 2 -49.97 21.73 53.83
CA SER A 2 -49.69 23.03 53.20
C SER A 2 -48.36 23.09 52.43
N SER A 3 -47.73 21.94 52.12
CA SER A 3 -46.40 21.91 51.46
C SER A 3 -46.43 21.76 49.94
N ILE A 4 -47.53 21.31 49.34
CA ILE A 4 -47.62 21.04 47.89
C ILE A 4 -47.51 22.32 47.04
N PRO A 5 -48.18 23.44 47.38
CA PRO A 5 -48.09 24.67 46.56
C PRO A 5 -46.68 25.25 46.51
N ASN A 6 -45.90 25.07 47.58
CA ASN A 6 -44.55 25.63 47.70
C ASN A 6 -43.52 24.81 46.90
N VAL A 7 -43.71 23.49 46.81
CA VAL A 7 -42.85 22.63 45.99
C VAL A 7 -43.07 22.90 44.50
N LEU A 8 -44.32 23.12 44.08
CA LEU A 8 -44.64 23.43 42.68
C LEU A 8 -44.05 24.76 42.23
N SER A 9 -44.06 25.82 43.06
CA SER A 9 -43.48 27.11 42.68
C SER A 9 -41.95 27.08 42.58
N ILE A 10 -41.28 26.27 43.41
CA ILE A 10 -39.84 26.05 43.33
C ILE A 10 -39.48 25.31 42.05
N LEU A 11 -40.20 24.23 41.73
CA LEU A 11 -40.01 23.47 40.49
C LEU A 11 -40.26 24.33 39.25
N GLU A 12 -41.29 25.17 39.26
CA GLU A 12 -41.58 26.08 38.15
C GLU A 12 -40.47 27.11 37.95
N LYS A 13 -39.90 27.64 39.04
CA LYS A 13 -38.76 28.57 39.00
C LYS A 13 -37.50 27.90 38.48
N GLU A 14 -37.18 26.69 38.95
CA GLU A 14 -36.03 25.92 38.47
C GLU A 14 -36.19 25.53 37.00
N LEU A 15 -37.40 25.16 36.57
CA LEU A 15 -37.71 24.87 35.18
C LEU A 15 -37.56 26.11 34.30
N GLN A 16 -38.04 27.28 34.74
CA GLN A 16 -37.83 28.54 34.02
C GLN A 16 -36.35 28.92 33.93
N GLN A 17 -35.58 28.74 35.00
CA GLN A 17 -34.13 28.98 35.01
C GLN A 17 -33.39 28.05 34.04
N LEU A 18 -33.85 26.79 33.93
CA LEU A 18 -33.28 25.83 33.00
C LEU A 18 -33.67 26.12 31.54
N VAL A 19 -34.93 26.50 31.29
CA VAL A 19 -35.49 26.68 29.93
C VAL A 19 -35.06 28.01 29.29
N SER A 20 -34.94 29.09 30.08
CA SER A 20 -34.66 30.44 29.56
C SER A 20 -33.39 30.51 28.68
N PRO A 21 -32.22 29.97 29.10
CA PRO A 21 -31.02 29.98 28.26
C PRO A 21 -31.17 29.21 26.93
N PHE A 22 -31.98 28.15 26.90
CA PHE A 22 -32.25 27.40 25.67
C PHE A 22 -33.16 28.18 24.73
N MET A 23 -34.17 28.88 25.25
CA MET A 23 -35.03 29.75 24.44
C MET A 23 -34.22 30.91 23.84
N ASP A 24 -33.31 31.51 24.59
CA ASP A 24 -32.40 32.55 24.08
C ASP A 24 -31.47 31.99 22.99
N LYS A 25 -30.95 30.77 23.17
CA LYS A 25 -30.12 30.10 22.15
C LYS A 25 -30.91 29.79 20.89
N ILE A 26 -32.16 29.32 21.01
CA ILE A 26 -33.06 29.08 19.87
C ILE A 26 -33.30 30.38 19.11
N ASN A 27 -33.69 31.45 19.82
CA ASN A 27 -33.94 32.77 19.22
C ASN A 27 -32.69 33.33 18.50
N LYS A 28 -31.49 33.11 19.06
CA LYS A 28 -30.22 33.51 18.43
C LYS A 28 -29.98 32.74 17.13
N LEU A 29 -30.14 31.41 17.16
CA LEU A 29 -29.97 30.56 15.98
C LEU A 29 -31.01 30.84 14.89
N GLU A 30 -32.25 31.18 15.26
CA GLU A 30 -33.28 31.58 14.29
C GLU A 30 -32.90 32.88 13.57
N LYS A 31 -32.39 33.88 14.30
CA LYS A 31 -31.88 35.13 13.70
C LYS A 31 -30.69 34.88 12.76
N GLU A 32 -29.76 34.04 13.17
CA GLU A 32 -28.61 33.65 12.35
C GLU A 32 -29.05 32.91 11.08
N THR A 33 -29.98 31.96 11.21
CA THR A 33 -30.57 31.24 10.08
C THR A 33 -31.28 32.19 9.11
N GLN A 34 -31.99 33.19 9.63
CA GLN A 34 -32.66 34.18 8.80
C GLN A 34 -31.65 35.10 8.08
N SER A 35 -30.56 35.49 8.74
CA SER A 35 -29.46 36.25 8.14
C SER A 35 -28.79 35.47 7.00
N LEU A 36 -28.43 34.22 7.24
CA LEU A 36 -27.80 33.35 6.23
C LEU A 36 -28.74 33.09 5.03
N ARG A 37 -30.05 32.94 5.26
CA ARG A 37 -31.03 32.82 4.16
C ARG A 37 -31.06 34.07 3.29
N LYS A 38 -30.93 35.26 3.88
CA LYS A 38 -30.87 36.52 3.13
C LYS A 38 -29.59 36.60 2.30
N GLU A 39 -28.45 36.26 2.89
CA GLU A 39 -27.16 36.22 2.19
C GLU A 39 -27.15 35.23 1.01
N ILE A 40 -27.71 34.02 1.20
CA ILE A 40 -27.87 33.03 0.11
C ILE A 40 -28.74 33.60 -1.02
N HIS A 41 -29.79 34.35 -0.71
CA HIS A 41 -30.63 34.97 -1.72
C HIS A 41 -29.88 36.08 -2.48
N GLU A 42 -29.09 36.90 -1.80
CA GLU A 42 -28.26 37.95 -2.41
C GLU A 42 -27.21 37.34 -3.34
N LEU A 43 -26.48 36.30 -2.90
CA LEU A 43 -25.50 35.58 -3.72
C LEU A 43 -26.13 34.88 -4.94
N ARG A 44 -27.36 34.36 -4.81
CA ARG A 44 -28.08 33.77 -5.95
C ARG A 44 -28.45 34.83 -7.00
N ALA A 45 -28.91 36.00 -6.56
CA ALA A 45 -29.21 37.11 -7.47
C ALA A 45 -27.94 37.64 -8.16
N GLU A 46 -26.82 37.70 -7.44
CA GLU A 46 -25.52 38.08 -8.01
C GLU A 46 -25.03 37.05 -9.05
N LYS A 47 -25.13 35.75 -8.73
CA LYS A 47 -24.80 34.68 -9.67
C LYS A 47 -25.64 34.77 -10.95
N GLU A 48 -26.94 35.02 -10.83
CA GLU A 48 -27.83 35.17 -11.99
C GLU A 48 -27.47 36.40 -12.84
N LYS A 49 -27.10 37.52 -12.19
CA LYS A 49 -26.59 38.70 -12.87
C LYS A 49 -25.29 38.41 -13.65
N LEU A 50 -24.35 37.68 -13.04
CA LEU A 50 -23.09 37.28 -13.69
C LEU A 50 -23.33 36.33 -14.87
N LEU A 51 -24.24 35.37 -14.74
CA LEU A 51 -24.62 34.48 -15.85
C LEU A 51 -25.20 35.25 -17.03
N ASN A 52 -26.09 36.22 -16.78
CA ASN A 52 -26.65 37.08 -17.82
C ASN A 52 -25.56 37.95 -18.50
N GLN A 53 -24.58 38.44 -17.74
CA GLN A 53 -23.43 39.15 -18.31
C GLN A 53 -22.57 38.23 -19.19
N LEU A 54 -22.38 36.98 -18.76
CA LEU A 54 -21.59 36.00 -19.49
C LEU A 54 -22.29 35.58 -20.81
N GLU A 55 -23.62 35.45 -20.81
CA GLU A 55 -24.41 35.26 -22.05
C GLU A 55 -24.31 36.44 -23.01
N LEU A 56 -24.33 37.68 -22.51
CA LEU A 56 -24.12 38.87 -23.33
C LEU A 56 -22.73 38.88 -23.98
N VAL A 57 -21.69 38.49 -23.23
CA VAL A 57 -20.33 38.36 -23.77
C VAL A 57 -20.25 37.24 -24.82
N LYS A 58 -20.86 36.08 -24.56
CA LYS A 58 -20.92 34.97 -25.52
C LYS A 58 -21.62 35.34 -26.82
N ASN A 59 -22.75 36.04 -26.74
CA ASN A 59 -23.52 36.47 -27.92
C ASN A 59 -22.81 37.56 -28.74
N ASN A 60 -21.89 38.31 -28.12
CA ASN A 60 -21.09 39.33 -28.80
C ASN A 60 -19.76 38.80 -29.35
N ARG A 61 -19.39 37.54 -29.08
CA ARG A 61 -18.21 36.93 -29.71
C ARG A 61 -18.53 36.69 -31.18
N VAL A 62 -17.83 37.41 -32.05
CA VAL A 62 -17.84 37.19 -33.49
C VAL A 62 -17.44 35.73 -33.72
N PRO A 63 -18.24 34.92 -34.43
CA PRO A 63 -17.89 33.54 -34.71
C PRO A 63 -16.55 33.52 -35.46
N ILE A 64 -15.56 32.89 -34.83
CA ILE A 64 -14.25 32.64 -35.45
C ILE A 64 -14.55 31.79 -36.68
N THR A 65 -14.38 32.39 -37.86
CA THR A 65 -14.71 31.75 -39.13
C THR A 65 -13.74 30.61 -39.38
N GLU A 66 -14.28 29.41 -39.64
CA GLU A 66 -13.60 28.09 -39.68
C GLU A 66 -12.50 27.91 -40.75
N ASN A 67 -11.99 28.97 -41.39
CA ASN A 67 -11.14 28.85 -42.58
C ASN A 67 -9.69 29.30 -42.44
N ASN A 68 -9.20 29.63 -41.25
CA ASN A 68 -7.79 29.99 -41.10
C ASN A 68 -6.97 28.77 -40.67
N SER A 69 -6.21 28.24 -41.64
CA SER A 69 -4.95 27.53 -41.40
C SER A 69 -4.20 28.25 -40.29
N VAL A 70 -3.88 27.53 -39.22
CA VAL A 70 -3.16 28.01 -38.02
C VAL A 70 -2.00 28.92 -38.44
N THR A 71 -2.26 30.23 -38.43
CA THR A 71 -1.25 31.26 -38.58
C THR A 71 -0.31 31.20 -37.38
N PRO A 72 0.92 31.74 -37.48
CA PRO A 72 1.89 31.73 -36.39
C PRO A 72 1.20 32.24 -35.14
N LEU A 73 1.04 31.35 -34.15
CA LEU A 73 0.23 31.58 -32.96
C LEU A 73 0.67 32.88 -32.32
N ASP A 74 -0.27 33.81 -32.15
CA ASP A 74 -0.08 34.98 -31.30
C ASP A 74 0.53 34.54 -29.96
N PRO A 75 1.35 35.39 -29.32
CA PRO A 75 1.97 35.04 -28.04
C PRO A 75 0.89 34.57 -27.06
N LEU A 76 1.10 33.37 -26.49
CA LEU A 76 0.14 32.75 -25.58
C LEU A 76 0.01 33.63 -24.32
N THR A 77 -1.16 34.22 -24.12
CA THR A 77 -1.51 35.00 -22.93
C THR A 77 -2.39 34.17 -21.98
N PHE A 78 -2.41 34.52 -20.69
CA PHE A 78 -3.29 33.87 -19.71
C PHE A 78 -4.78 33.99 -20.09
N ASP A 79 -5.21 35.15 -20.61
CA ASP A 79 -6.59 35.35 -21.10
C ASP A 79 -6.97 34.36 -22.21
N LEU A 80 -6.05 34.06 -23.13
CA LEU A 80 -6.29 33.08 -24.19
C LEU A 80 -6.37 31.65 -23.64
N ILE A 81 -5.54 31.32 -22.64
CA ILE A 81 -5.59 30.04 -21.95
C ILE A 81 -6.97 29.87 -21.28
N ASP A 82 -7.45 30.89 -20.56
CA ASP A 82 -8.77 30.89 -19.91
C ASP A 82 -9.92 30.75 -20.91
N ASP A 83 -9.83 31.44 -22.04
CA ASP A 83 -10.84 31.38 -23.11
C ASP A 83 -10.94 29.99 -23.73
N LEU A 84 -9.79 29.35 -23.99
CA LEU A 84 -9.73 27.98 -24.52
C LEU A 84 -10.19 26.95 -23.49
N PHE A 85 -9.81 27.11 -22.23
CA PHE A 85 -10.22 26.23 -21.13
C PHE A 85 -11.73 26.29 -20.86
N SER A 86 -12.32 27.48 -20.98
CA SER A 86 -13.75 27.72 -20.77
C SER A 86 -14.64 27.23 -21.92
N SER A 87 -14.01 26.77 -23.01
CA SER A 87 -14.73 26.21 -24.15
C SER A 87 -15.46 24.91 -23.80
N GLN A 88 -16.48 24.59 -24.60
CA GLN A 88 -17.11 23.27 -24.60
C GLN A 88 -16.77 22.49 -25.88
N SER A 89 -15.99 23.09 -26.78
CA SER A 89 -15.64 22.51 -28.07
C SER A 89 -14.46 21.55 -27.91
N GLU A 90 -14.63 20.31 -28.35
CA GLU A 90 -13.56 19.31 -28.40
C GLU A 90 -12.32 19.82 -29.17
N LYS A 91 -12.53 20.58 -30.27
CA LYS A 91 -11.43 21.19 -31.04
C LYS A 91 -10.63 22.21 -30.21
N GLU A 92 -11.31 22.99 -29.39
CA GLU A 92 -10.66 24.01 -28.55
C GLU A 92 -9.93 23.36 -27.37
N HIS A 93 -10.45 22.26 -26.82
CA HIS A 93 -9.71 21.46 -25.85
C HIS A 93 -8.45 20.81 -26.47
N LEU A 94 -8.52 20.29 -27.70
CA LEU A 94 -7.32 19.77 -28.39
C LEU A 94 -6.30 20.89 -28.63
N LEU A 95 -6.75 22.08 -29.02
CA LEU A 95 -5.90 23.25 -29.16
C LEU A 95 -5.27 23.66 -27.81
N PHE A 96 -6.06 23.68 -26.74
CA PHE A 96 -5.60 23.91 -25.36
C PHE A 96 -4.49 22.94 -24.95
N MET A 97 -4.68 21.64 -25.22
CA MET A 97 -3.66 20.62 -24.96
C MET A 97 -2.38 20.85 -25.79
N SER A 98 -2.52 21.26 -27.05
CA SER A 98 -1.35 21.56 -27.89
C SER A 98 -0.54 22.76 -27.38
N TYR A 99 -1.21 23.79 -26.85
CA TYR A 99 -0.55 24.92 -26.21
C TYR A 99 0.15 24.51 -24.92
N PHE A 100 -0.48 23.65 -24.11
CA PHE A 100 0.15 23.12 -22.92
C PHE A 100 1.45 22.36 -23.23
N ILE A 101 1.41 21.47 -24.23
CA ILE A 101 2.60 20.75 -24.69
C ILE A 101 3.69 21.71 -25.15
N LYS A 102 3.34 22.68 -26.01
CA LYS A 102 4.28 23.69 -26.49
C LYS A 102 4.90 24.50 -25.33
N THR A 103 4.11 24.83 -24.31
CA THR A 103 4.58 25.59 -23.14
C THR A 103 5.60 24.78 -22.33
N MET A 104 5.39 23.46 -22.20
CA MET A 104 6.39 22.56 -21.60
C MET A 104 7.68 22.50 -22.43
N GLU A 105 7.58 22.40 -23.76
CA GLU A 105 8.74 22.39 -24.67
C GLU A 105 9.53 23.72 -24.64
N GLU A 106 8.86 24.83 -24.38
CA GLU A 106 9.45 26.16 -24.22
C GLU A 106 10.00 26.43 -22.80
N HIS A 107 9.81 25.49 -21.86
CA HIS A 107 10.16 25.63 -20.44
C HIS A 107 9.56 26.88 -19.78
N ASP A 108 8.35 27.29 -20.19
CA ASP A 108 7.63 28.41 -19.56
C ASP A 108 6.86 27.92 -18.32
N LEU A 109 7.60 27.79 -17.22
CA LEU A 109 7.15 27.14 -16.00
C LEU A 109 5.96 27.84 -15.33
N GLU A 110 5.87 29.18 -15.42
CA GLU A 110 4.73 29.92 -14.88
C GLU A 110 3.43 29.50 -15.56
N LYS A 111 3.45 29.40 -16.90
CA LYS A 111 2.28 28.93 -17.65
C LYS A 111 2.03 27.44 -17.44
N VAL A 112 3.07 26.60 -17.37
CA VAL A 112 2.91 25.17 -17.03
C VAL A 112 2.19 25.02 -15.69
N HIS A 113 2.61 25.77 -14.67
CA HIS A 113 1.95 25.75 -13.37
C HIS A 113 0.48 26.15 -13.49
N TYR A 114 0.20 27.25 -14.19
CA TYR A 114 -1.17 27.73 -14.40
C TYR A 114 -2.07 26.72 -15.14
N PHE A 115 -1.56 26.06 -16.17
CA PHE A 115 -2.27 24.96 -16.84
C PHE A 115 -2.62 23.83 -15.86
N LEU A 116 -1.70 23.44 -14.98
CA LEU A 116 -1.95 22.41 -13.96
C LEU A 116 -3.02 22.83 -12.94
N GLU A 117 -3.04 24.11 -12.56
CA GLU A 117 -4.11 24.65 -11.71
C GLU A 117 -5.47 24.52 -12.40
N LEU A 118 -5.57 24.90 -13.67
CA LEU A 118 -6.79 24.75 -14.47
C LEU A 118 -7.23 23.29 -14.58
N PHE A 119 -6.32 22.36 -14.86
CA PHE A 119 -6.64 20.93 -14.88
C PHE A 119 -7.11 20.40 -13.53
N SER A 120 -6.68 21.02 -12.42
CA SER A 120 -7.16 20.67 -11.09
C SER A 120 -8.63 21.08 -10.85
N HIS A 121 -9.16 22.00 -11.67
CA HIS A 121 -10.56 22.40 -11.67
C HIS A 121 -11.41 21.62 -12.68
N ASN A 122 -10.87 21.37 -13.87
CA ASN A 122 -11.53 20.56 -14.90
C ASN A 122 -10.50 19.68 -15.65
N PRO A 123 -10.47 18.35 -15.38
CA PRO A 123 -9.56 17.44 -16.06
C PRO A 123 -10.01 17.05 -17.47
N ASP A 124 -11.21 17.43 -17.91
CA ASP A 124 -11.81 16.97 -19.18
C ASP A 124 -10.89 17.13 -20.41
N PRO A 125 -10.16 18.24 -20.61
CA PRO A 125 -9.31 18.37 -21.79
C PRO A 125 -8.21 17.30 -21.89
N ILE A 126 -7.66 16.85 -20.75
CA ILE A 126 -6.66 15.77 -20.72
C ILE A 126 -7.30 14.43 -21.11
N LEU A 127 -8.56 14.22 -20.75
CA LEU A 127 -9.27 12.95 -20.93
C LEU A 127 -9.74 12.67 -22.37
N LEU A 128 -9.70 13.67 -23.26
CA LEU A 128 -10.24 13.54 -24.62
C LEU A 128 -9.43 12.63 -25.55
N ASP A 129 -8.10 12.63 -25.43
CA ASP A 129 -7.22 11.89 -26.33
C ASP A 129 -6.30 10.94 -25.55
N GLU A 130 -6.24 9.68 -25.98
CA GLU A 130 -5.27 8.73 -25.44
C GLU A 130 -3.82 9.15 -25.68
N GLY A 131 -3.56 9.93 -26.74
CA GLY A 131 -2.26 10.53 -27.03
C GLY A 131 -1.74 11.42 -25.89
N ASN A 132 -2.64 11.99 -25.09
CA ASN A 132 -2.30 12.82 -23.94
C ASN A 132 -1.63 12.03 -22.79
N LYS A 133 -1.63 10.69 -22.82
CA LYS A 133 -0.92 9.86 -21.84
C LYS A 133 0.58 10.19 -21.77
N ASN A 134 1.19 10.65 -22.87
CA ASN A 134 2.60 11.03 -22.86
C ASN A 134 2.90 12.32 -22.08
N ILE A 135 1.88 13.15 -21.82
CA ILE A 135 2.04 14.39 -21.06
C ILE A 135 2.50 14.10 -19.64
N PHE A 136 2.02 13.03 -19.00
CA PHE A 136 2.46 12.67 -17.64
C PHE A 136 3.97 12.38 -17.57
N PHE A 137 4.49 11.65 -18.55
CA PHE A 137 5.93 11.41 -18.65
C PHE A 137 6.71 12.69 -18.97
N THR A 138 6.18 13.51 -19.88
CA THR A 138 6.81 14.78 -20.28
C THR A 138 6.91 15.75 -19.11
N LEU A 139 5.81 15.95 -18.37
CA LEU A 139 5.78 16.74 -17.14
C LEU A 139 6.73 16.22 -16.08
N PHE A 140 6.74 14.90 -15.86
CA PHE A 140 7.63 14.31 -14.88
C PHE A 140 9.11 14.50 -15.25
N HIS A 141 9.47 14.34 -16.52
CA HIS A 141 10.81 14.62 -17.01
C HIS A 141 11.18 16.10 -16.87
N LEU A 142 10.27 17.02 -17.22
CA LEU A 142 10.45 18.45 -17.03
C LEU A 142 10.74 18.80 -15.57
N ILE A 143 9.96 18.25 -14.62
CA ILE A 143 10.18 18.43 -13.18
C ILE A 143 11.59 17.96 -12.78
N LEU A 144 12.01 16.77 -13.22
CA LEU A 144 13.33 16.22 -12.90
C LEU A 144 14.50 17.00 -13.50
N GLU A 145 14.31 17.60 -14.68
CA GLU A 145 15.33 18.41 -15.35
C GLU A 145 15.48 19.77 -14.68
N GLU A 146 14.38 20.48 -14.44
CA GLU A 146 14.35 21.83 -13.86
C GLU A 146 14.69 21.85 -12.37
N GLN A 147 14.38 20.77 -11.65
CA GLN A 147 14.82 20.60 -10.26
C GLN A 147 16.35 20.73 -10.14
N LYS A 148 17.10 20.19 -11.11
CA LYS A 148 18.58 20.30 -11.13
C LYS A 148 19.05 21.71 -11.44
N ALA A 149 18.23 22.54 -12.08
CA ALA A 149 18.50 23.94 -12.32
C ALA A 149 18.22 24.83 -11.08
N GLY A 150 17.54 24.29 -10.06
CA GLY A 150 17.26 24.98 -8.81
C GLY A 150 16.13 26.01 -8.90
N ASN A 151 15.16 25.79 -9.80
CA ASN A 151 14.02 26.69 -9.94
C ASN A 151 12.97 26.44 -8.84
N GLU A 152 12.59 27.51 -8.12
CA GLU A 152 11.67 27.46 -6.98
C GLU A 152 10.23 27.09 -7.39
N ILE A 153 9.78 27.51 -8.59
CA ILE A 153 8.40 27.24 -9.05
C ILE A 153 8.13 25.75 -9.29
N ILE A 154 9.18 24.93 -9.42
CA ILE A 154 9.05 23.50 -9.64
C ILE A 154 8.42 22.80 -8.43
N GLU A 155 8.60 23.35 -7.23
CA GLU A 155 7.92 22.86 -6.03
C GLU A 155 6.39 22.93 -6.21
N GLU A 156 5.89 24.09 -6.65
CA GLU A 156 4.47 24.33 -6.89
C GLU A 156 3.93 23.47 -8.05
N ILE A 157 4.71 23.35 -9.13
CA ILE A 157 4.39 22.47 -10.28
C ILE A 157 4.30 21.02 -9.83
N LEU A 158 5.25 20.52 -9.04
CA LEU A 158 5.23 19.15 -8.53
C LEU A 158 4.00 18.93 -7.65
N PHE A 159 3.66 19.86 -6.77
CA PHE A 159 2.47 19.75 -5.93
C PHE A 159 1.18 19.73 -6.76
N SER A 160 1.04 20.65 -7.73
CA SER A 160 -0.10 20.74 -8.65
C SER A 160 -0.20 19.50 -9.55
N TYR A 161 0.93 18.95 -9.98
CA TYR A 161 1.00 17.69 -10.73
C TYR A 161 0.48 16.51 -9.90
N LEU A 162 0.93 16.36 -8.65
CA LEU A 162 0.44 15.30 -7.75
C LEU A 162 -1.06 15.47 -7.45
N LYS A 163 -1.54 16.71 -7.33
CA LYS A 163 -2.98 17.00 -7.16
C LYS A 163 -3.79 16.55 -8.36
N LEU A 164 -3.32 16.85 -9.57
CA LEU A 164 -3.93 16.40 -10.81
C LEU A 164 -4.00 14.87 -10.88
N LEU A 165 -2.91 14.16 -10.52
CA LEU A 165 -2.92 12.69 -10.51
C LEU A 165 -3.99 12.09 -9.58
N SER A 166 -4.23 12.68 -8.41
CA SER A 166 -5.33 12.24 -7.53
C SER A 166 -6.72 12.49 -8.13
N ILE A 167 -6.92 13.64 -8.78
CA ILE A 167 -8.22 13.96 -9.42
C ILE A 167 -8.53 12.92 -10.51
N LEU A 168 -7.51 12.50 -11.25
CA LEU A 168 -7.63 11.52 -12.32
C LEU A 168 -7.85 10.08 -11.83
N TYR A 169 -7.83 9.82 -10.51
CA TYR A 169 -8.02 8.49 -9.93
C TYR A 169 -9.32 7.81 -10.36
N ASN A 170 -10.43 8.56 -10.48
CA ASN A 170 -11.73 8.01 -10.86
C ASN A 170 -12.01 8.04 -12.37
N THR A 171 -10.99 8.27 -13.21
CA THR A 171 -11.13 8.42 -14.66
C THR A 171 -10.65 7.18 -15.42
N ALA A 172 -10.85 7.15 -16.74
CA ALA A 172 -10.34 6.08 -17.61
C ALA A 172 -8.80 5.98 -17.60
N LEU A 173 -8.09 7.03 -17.16
CA LEU A 173 -6.63 7.03 -17.07
C LEU A 173 -6.08 6.30 -15.82
N ASN A 174 -6.95 5.87 -14.89
CA ASN A 174 -6.53 5.22 -13.65
C ASN A 174 -5.50 4.09 -13.86
N GLY A 175 -5.78 3.16 -14.79
CA GLY A 175 -4.90 2.02 -15.04
C GLY A 175 -3.52 2.44 -15.57
N PHE A 176 -3.47 3.48 -16.41
CA PHE A 176 -2.22 4.04 -16.91
C PHE A 176 -1.44 4.73 -15.78
N ILE A 177 -2.09 5.60 -15.00
CA ILE A 177 -1.46 6.33 -13.91
C ILE A 177 -0.96 5.37 -12.83
N THR A 178 -1.71 4.31 -12.52
CA THR A 178 -1.27 3.25 -11.61
C THR A 178 0.06 2.65 -12.05
N LYS A 179 0.18 2.32 -13.35
CA LYS A 179 1.42 1.78 -13.93
C LYS A 179 2.56 2.81 -13.87
N PHE A 180 2.27 4.07 -14.24
CA PHE A 180 3.23 5.17 -14.17
C PHE A 180 3.78 5.36 -12.75
N LEU A 181 2.91 5.45 -11.73
CA LEU A 181 3.31 5.61 -10.34
C LEU A 181 4.13 4.42 -9.85
N LYS A 182 3.72 3.20 -10.21
CA LYS A 182 4.48 1.99 -9.87
C LYS A 182 5.91 2.03 -10.41
N GLU A 183 6.10 2.53 -11.63
CA GLU A 183 7.42 2.63 -12.27
C GLU A 183 8.26 3.82 -11.79
N ASN A 184 7.62 4.91 -11.32
CA ASN A 184 8.28 6.20 -11.07
C ASN A 184 8.17 6.75 -9.64
N HIS A 185 7.56 6.03 -8.68
CA HIS A 185 7.33 6.52 -7.31
C HIS A 185 8.60 6.98 -6.59
N PHE A 186 9.74 6.30 -6.77
CA PHE A 186 11.01 6.73 -6.17
C PHE A 186 11.52 8.03 -6.79
N GLY A 187 11.38 8.22 -8.10
CA GLY A 187 11.79 9.48 -8.72
C GLY A 187 10.92 10.65 -8.26
N LEU A 188 9.61 10.43 -8.07
CA LEU A 188 8.73 11.44 -7.45
C LEU A 188 9.14 11.73 -6.00
N LEU A 189 9.46 10.68 -5.22
CA LEU A 189 9.92 10.84 -3.85
C LEU A 189 11.24 11.62 -3.79
N ASP A 190 12.23 11.25 -4.60
CA ASP A 190 13.53 11.93 -4.67
C ASP A 190 13.36 13.42 -5.04
N SER A 191 12.41 13.72 -5.94
CA SER A 191 12.03 15.10 -6.23
C SER A 191 11.44 15.83 -5.02
N ALA A 192 10.51 15.21 -4.29
CA ALA A 192 9.94 15.81 -3.09
C ALA A 192 10.96 15.99 -1.96
N LEU A 193 11.85 15.02 -1.76
CA LEU A 193 12.89 15.05 -0.73
C LEU A 193 13.92 16.15 -0.98
N TYR A 194 14.20 16.47 -2.25
CA TYR A 194 15.09 17.58 -2.59
C TYR A 194 14.61 18.93 -2.08
N TYR A 195 13.29 19.18 -2.14
CA TYR A 195 12.68 20.39 -1.59
C TYR A 195 12.51 20.34 -0.06
N ASN A 196 12.53 19.13 0.51
CA ASN A 196 12.34 18.89 1.94
C ASN A 196 11.03 19.51 2.49
N GLU A 197 9.98 19.62 1.64
CA GLU A 197 8.66 20.12 2.04
C GLU A 197 7.76 18.91 2.42
N PRO A 198 7.38 18.75 3.70
CA PRO A 198 6.60 17.60 4.17
C PRO A 198 5.28 17.41 3.43
N LYS A 199 4.62 18.49 3.01
CA LYS A 199 3.33 18.43 2.30
C LYS A 199 3.41 17.67 0.99
N ILE A 200 4.50 17.80 0.24
CA ILE A 200 4.70 17.10 -1.03
C ILE A 200 4.92 15.61 -0.79
N ILE A 201 5.75 15.28 0.20
CA ILE A 201 6.03 13.90 0.60
C ILE A 201 4.72 13.20 1.02
N ILE A 202 3.96 13.84 1.91
CA ILE A 202 2.63 13.38 2.35
C ILE A 202 1.71 13.18 1.17
N ARG A 203 1.69 14.14 0.22
CA ARG A 203 0.86 14.04 -0.98
C ARG A 203 1.21 12.83 -1.84
N ILE A 204 2.50 12.49 -1.97
CA ILE A 204 2.95 11.27 -2.66
C ILE A 204 2.45 10.02 -1.92
N HIS A 205 2.61 9.95 -0.60
CA HIS A 205 2.13 8.79 0.18
C HIS A 205 0.61 8.62 0.08
N MET A 206 -0.16 9.71 0.15
CA MET A 206 -1.61 9.68 -0.06
C MET A 206 -1.96 9.20 -1.47
N LEU A 207 -1.26 9.69 -2.49
CA LEU A 207 -1.48 9.29 -3.88
C LEU A 207 -1.23 7.79 -4.07
N LEU A 208 -0.13 7.25 -3.52
CA LEU A 208 0.14 5.82 -3.56
C LEU A 208 -0.95 4.99 -2.84
N MET A 209 -1.49 5.51 -1.74
CA MET A 209 -2.60 4.89 -1.01
C MET A 209 -3.90 4.90 -1.82
N GLU A 210 -4.23 6.03 -2.45
CA GLU A 210 -5.41 6.20 -3.31
C GLU A 210 -5.42 5.15 -4.41
N TYR A 211 -4.28 5.00 -5.11
CA TYR A 211 -4.05 4.05 -6.20
C TYR A 211 -3.82 2.60 -5.77
N GLY A 212 -3.86 2.28 -4.46
CA GLY A 212 -3.71 0.91 -3.96
C GLY A 212 -2.29 0.34 -4.12
N LEU A 213 -1.28 1.20 -4.21
CA LEU A 213 0.13 0.85 -4.36
C LEU A 213 0.81 0.69 -2.99
N GLU A 214 0.30 -0.23 -2.19
CA GLU A 214 0.69 -0.40 -0.78
C GLU A 214 2.16 -0.81 -0.60
N SER A 215 2.68 -1.66 -1.49
CA SER A 215 4.08 -2.06 -1.47
C SER A 215 5.02 -0.87 -1.74
N GLU A 216 4.67 -0.07 -2.73
CA GLU A 216 5.41 1.12 -3.13
C GLU A 216 5.35 2.17 -2.02
N LEU A 217 4.17 2.40 -1.44
CA LEU A 217 3.99 3.30 -0.28
C LEU A 217 4.83 2.85 0.91
N SER A 218 4.78 1.56 1.28
CA SER A 218 5.58 1.03 2.39
C SER A 218 7.08 1.24 2.15
N ASN A 219 7.54 1.05 0.90
CA ASN A 219 8.93 1.27 0.53
C ASN A 219 9.32 2.75 0.61
N THR A 220 8.50 3.67 0.08
CA THR A 220 8.80 5.11 0.12
C THR A 220 8.75 5.63 1.56
N LEU A 221 7.75 5.23 2.35
CA LEU A 221 7.63 5.60 3.76
C LEU A 221 8.83 5.10 4.57
N SER A 222 9.23 3.84 4.38
CA SER A 222 10.43 3.30 5.04
C SER A 222 11.69 4.05 4.63
N HIS A 223 11.81 4.46 3.36
CA HIS A 223 12.93 5.29 2.90
C HIS A 223 12.94 6.66 3.58
N THR A 224 11.80 7.37 3.58
CA THR A 224 11.63 8.66 4.27
C THR A 224 12.03 8.58 5.74
N ILE A 225 11.55 7.56 6.47
CA ILE A 225 11.87 7.37 7.90
C ILE A 225 13.37 7.07 8.10
N ARG A 226 13.96 6.25 7.23
CA ARG A 226 15.34 5.77 7.42
C ARG A 226 16.41 6.78 7.05
N GLN A 227 16.18 7.54 5.97
CA GLN A 227 17.20 8.40 5.39
C GLN A 227 16.96 9.87 5.74
N GLU A 228 15.70 10.30 5.72
CA GLU A 228 15.37 11.75 5.70
C GLU A 228 14.72 12.25 6.99
N TRP A 229 14.32 11.36 7.90
CA TRP A 229 13.54 11.71 9.08
C TRP A 229 14.17 12.79 9.95
N VAL A 230 15.50 12.73 10.12
CA VAL A 230 16.24 13.72 10.93
C VAL A 230 16.02 15.13 10.41
N TYR A 231 15.91 15.33 9.10
CA TYR A 231 15.66 16.65 8.51
C TYR A 231 14.19 17.06 8.60
N LEU A 232 13.28 16.09 8.41
CA LEU A 232 11.85 16.34 8.46
C LEU A 232 11.38 16.69 9.88
N ASP A 233 11.88 15.99 10.91
CA ASP A 233 11.41 16.11 12.29
C ASP A 233 11.43 17.56 12.83
N PHE A 234 12.42 18.36 12.42
CA PHE A 234 12.51 19.77 12.82
C PHE A 234 11.52 20.69 12.11
N ASN A 235 11.03 20.30 10.93
CA ASN A 235 10.20 21.13 10.05
C ASN A 235 8.74 20.68 9.99
N LEU A 236 8.40 19.54 10.60
CA LEU A 236 7.02 19.05 10.63
C LEU A 236 6.13 19.99 11.45
N SER A 237 4.91 20.16 10.97
CA SER A 237 3.80 20.55 11.82
C SER A 237 3.24 19.33 12.55
N LYS A 238 2.48 19.59 13.60
CA LYS A 238 1.80 18.56 14.39
C LYS A 238 0.84 17.69 13.57
N ALA A 239 0.18 18.28 12.58
CA ALA A 239 -0.72 17.54 11.68
C ALA A 239 0.06 16.61 10.74
N GLU A 240 1.24 17.02 10.29
CA GLU A 240 2.09 16.24 9.40
C GLU A 240 2.78 15.10 10.13
N PHE A 241 3.27 15.31 11.36
CA PHE A 241 3.76 14.20 12.20
C PHE A 241 2.66 13.20 12.53
N CYS A 242 1.45 13.68 12.81
CA CYS A 242 0.29 12.82 12.98
C CYS A 242 0.04 11.94 11.74
N PHE A 243 0.15 12.50 10.54
CA PHE A 243 0.06 11.73 9.30
C PHE A 243 1.12 10.62 9.25
N PHE A 244 2.40 10.96 9.44
CA PHE A 244 3.49 9.98 9.40
C PHE A 244 3.36 8.90 10.47
N LEU A 245 2.91 9.26 11.68
CA LEU A 245 2.68 8.30 12.76
C LEU A 245 1.66 7.23 12.38
N TRP A 246 0.50 7.64 11.88
CA TRP A 246 -0.57 6.70 11.54
C TRP A 246 -0.30 5.91 10.26
N TYR A 247 0.33 6.52 9.26
CA TYR A 247 0.78 5.78 8.09
C TYR A 247 1.88 4.78 8.48
N SER A 248 2.81 5.14 9.36
CA SER A 248 3.83 4.20 9.85
C SER A 248 3.19 3.04 10.61
N PHE A 249 2.17 3.30 11.42
CA PHE A 249 1.39 2.27 12.09
C PHE A 249 0.73 1.30 11.10
N LEU A 250 0.11 1.80 10.02
CA LEU A 250 -0.50 0.95 8.99
C LEU A 250 0.49 -0.04 8.35
N PHE A 251 1.79 0.29 8.32
CA PHE A 251 2.83 -0.51 7.71
C PHE A 251 3.83 -1.12 8.71
N ASN A 252 3.53 -1.10 10.01
CA ASN A 252 4.40 -1.59 11.10
C ASN A 252 5.80 -0.94 11.11
N LEU A 253 5.86 0.35 10.80
CA LEU A 253 7.07 1.18 10.82
C LEU A 253 7.02 2.22 11.95
N ASP A 254 5.97 2.23 12.77
CA ASP A 254 5.73 3.19 13.84
C ASP A 254 6.82 3.15 14.92
N GLN A 255 7.28 1.97 15.33
CA GLN A 255 8.41 1.90 16.26
C GLN A 255 9.70 2.50 15.67
N GLU A 256 9.97 2.23 14.39
CA GLU A 256 11.15 2.77 13.70
C GLU A 256 11.08 4.30 13.57
N LEU A 257 9.88 4.84 13.35
CA LEU A 257 9.60 6.27 13.38
C LEU A 257 9.90 6.86 14.77
N LEU A 258 9.32 6.27 15.82
CA LEU A 258 9.45 6.75 17.20
C LEU A 258 10.91 6.72 17.67
N ASP A 259 11.67 5.68 17.33
CA ASP A 259 13.08 5.55 17.69
C ASP A 259 13.97 6.64 17.07
N ARG A 260 13.52 7.24 15.97
CA ARG A 260 14.24 8.29 15.23
C ARG A 260 13.72 9.70 15.49
N THR A 261 12.56 9.82 16.13
CA THR A 261 11.92 11.11 16.41
C THR A 261 12.54 11.72 17.66
N GLU A 262 13.11 12.91 17.54
CA GLU A 262 13.71 13.67 18.65
C GLU A 262 12.79 14.83 19.06
N GLU A 263 12.33 15.63 18.11
CA GLU A 263 11.57 16.85 18.36
C GLU A 263 10.06 16.61 18.40
N SER A 264 9.50 15.91 17.41
CA SER A 264 8.05 15.74 17.30
C SER A 264 7.47 14.79 18.35
N ILE A 265 8.30 14.01 19.04
CA ILE A 265 7.88 13.02 20.05
C ILE A 265 7.12 13.69 21.22
N LYS A 266 7.47 14.95 21.52
CA LYS A 266 6.81 15.77 22.56
C LYS A 266 5.32 15.99 22.29
N TRP A 267 4.86 15.84 21.05
CA TRP A 267 3.44 15.98 20.69
C TRP A 267 2.60 14.76 21.07
N LEU A 268 3.21 13.62 21.40
CA LEU A 268 2.45 12.46 21.89
C LEU A 268 1.76 12.72 23.23
N ASP A 269 2.32 13.62 24.05
CA ASP A 269 1.73 14.03 25.33
C ASP A 269 0.59 15.04 25.17
N ASP A 270 0.35 15.53 23.95
CA ASP A 270 -0.66 16.54 23.71
C ASP A 270 -2.09 15.98 23.78
N SER A 271 -3.03 16.84 24.19
CA SER A 271 -4.46 16.51 24.33
C SER A 271 -5.22 16.34 23.01
N ILE A 272 -4.54 16.30 21.86
CA ILE A 272 -5.21 16.08 20.58
C ILE A 272 -5.71 14.64 20.52
N SER A 273 -7.00 14.47 20.21
CA SER A 273 -7.70 13.19 20.17
C SER A 273 -6.96 12.12 19.36
N VAL A 274 -6.29 12.55 18.30
CA VAL A 274 -5.55 11.67 17.39
C VAL A 274 -4.34 11.03 18.07
N PHE A 275 -3.53 11.78 18.82
CA PHE A 275 -2.42 11.21 19.59
C PHE A 275 -2.90 10.42 20.81
N GLN A 276 -4.03 10.83 21.40
CA GLN A 276 -4.64 10.11 22.50
C GLN A 276 -5.11 8.70 22.10
N LEU A 277 -5.62 8.53 20.87
CA LEU A 277 -5.96 7.19 20.35
C LEU A 277 -4.72 6.34 20.15
N TYR A 278 -3.66 6.90 19.56
CA TYR A 278 -2.40 6.19 19.36
C TYR A 278 -1.76 5.76 20.68
N THR A 279 -1.62 6.67 21.64
CA THR A 279 -1.06 6.39 22.97
C THR A 279 -1.90 5.38 23.75
N PHE A 280 -3.24 5.47 23.67
CA PHE A 280 -4.14 4.47 24.25
C PHE A 280 -3.94 3.08 23.64
N MET A 281 -3.80 3.00 22.31
CA MET A 281 -3.54 1.74 21.62
C MET A 281 -2.18 1.17 22.01
N TYR A 282 -1.13 2.00 21.99
CA TYR A 282 0.23 1.62 22.34
C TYR A 282 0.32 1.12 23.80
N SER A 283 -0.37 1.76 24.74
CA SER A 283 -0.44 1.26 26.13
C SER A 283 -1.16 -0.09 26.21
N CYS A 284 -2.28 -0.26 25.49
CA CYS A 284 -3.00 -1.55 25.47
C CYS A 284 -2.12 -2.68 24.92
N LEU A 285 -1.33 -2.42 23.87
CA LEU A 285 -0.42 -3.39 23.27
C LEU A 285 0.71 -3.80 24.24
N ASN A 286 1.30 -2.81 24.93
CA ASN A 286 2.38 -3.07 25.90
C ASN A 286 1.89 -3.81 27.15
N ASP A 287 0.74 -3.40 27.70
CA ASP A 287 0.16 -4.01 28.91
C ASP A 287 -0.60 -5.31 28.59
N LYS A 288 -0.79 -5.62 27.31
CA LYS A 288 -1.56 -6.76 26.80
C LYS A 288 -2.99 -6.82 27.34
N LYS A 289 -3.60 -5.66 27.59
CA LYS A 289 -4.93 -5.54 28.20
C LYS A 289 -5.65 -4.29 27.70
N VAL A 290 -6.97 -4.41 27.52
CA VAL A 290 -7.84 -3.28 27.14
C VAL A 290 -8.58 -2.80 28.37
N GLU A 291 -8.14 -1.70 28.97
CA GLU A 291 -8.64 -1.28 30.29
C GLU A 291 -10.00 -0.58 30.27
N ASN A 292 -10.36 0.12 29.19
CA ASN A 292 -11.56 0.97 29.17
C ASN A 292 -12.20 1.07 27.78
N LYS A 293 -13.21 0.23 27.51
CA LYS A 293 -13.96 0.24 26.24
C LYS A 293 -14.67 1.56 25.95
N LYS A 294 -15.16 2.24 26.99
CA LYS A 294 -15.84 3.53 26.82
C LYS A 294 -14.85 4.59 26.32
N LYS A 295 -13.68 4.69 26.97
CA LYS A 295 -12.59 5.57 26.53
C LYS A 295 -12.17 5.29 25.09
N TYR A 296 -12.04 4.01 24.71
CA TYR A 296 -11.75 3.63 23.33
C TYR A 296 -12.80 4.16 22.34
N HIS A 297 -14.09 3.94 22.60
CA HIS A 297 -15.16 4.44 21.73
C HIS A 297 -15.19 5.98 21.64
N ASP A 298 -14.96 6.67 22.75
CA ASP A 298 -14.88 8.13 22.77
C ASP A 298 -13.70 8.63 21.91
N LEU A 299 -12.53 7.98 22.01
CA LEU A 299 -11.33 8.30 21.22
C LEU A 299 -11.51 7.98 19.72
N VAL A 300 -12.13 6.85 19.38
CA VAL A 300 -12.46 6.51 17.98
C VAL A 300 -13.42 7.54 17.38
N SER A 301 -14.46 7.93 18.13
CA SER A 301 -15.42 8.95 17.66
C SER A 301 -14.74 10.30 17.44
N ALA A 302 -13.83 10.69 18.34
CA ALA A 302 -13.04 11.91 18.20
C ALA A 302 -12.02 11.83 17.05
N PHE A 303 -11.45 10.64 16.80
CA PHE A 303 -10.59 10.40 15.63
C PHE A 303 -11.41 10.54 14.34
N GLN A 304 -12.60 9.97 14.22
CA GLN A 304 -13.44 10.09 13.01
C GLN A 304 -13.80 11.53 12.61
N GLN A 305 -13.74 12.47 13.56
CA GLN A 305 -14.03 13.90 13.33
C GLN A 305 -12.80 14.71 12.91
N ASN A 306 -11.61 14.09 12.82
CA ASN A 306 -10.39 14.77 12.43
C ASN A 306 -10.41 15.14 10.93
N GLN A 307 -9.71 16.22 10.56
CA GLN A 307 -9.58 16.69 9.16
C GLN A 307 -8.21 16.36 8.54
N ILE A 308 -7.34 15.66 9.26
CA ILE A 308 -5.98 15.32 8.81
C ILE A 308 -6.06 14.23 7.74
N PHE A 309 -6.94 13.25 7.92
CA PHE A 309 -7.12 12.13 7.01
C PHE A 309 -8.41 12.27 6.19
N ASN A 310 -8.39 11.78 4.95
CA ASN A 310 -9.62 11.60 4.21
C ASN A 310 -10.46 10.46 4.85
N LYS A 311 -11.72 10.31 4.42
CA LYS A 311 -12.63 9.31 4.98
C LYS A 311 -12.12 7.87 4.80
N LYS A 312 -11.56 7.54 3.63
CA LYS A 312 -11.05 6.21 3.29
C LYS A 312 -9.85 5.83 4.15
N ASP A 313 -8.91 6.76 4.34
CA ASP A 313 -7.74 6.59 5.20
C ASP A 313 -8.16 6.45 6.66
N THR A 314 -9.11 7.27 7.11
CA THR A 314 -9.69 7.18 8.47
C THR A 314 -10.26 5.79 8.73
N GLU A 315 -11.09 5.28 7.82
CA GLU A 315 -11.67 3.93 7.92
C GLU A 315 -10.58 2.87 7.97
N ARG A 316 -9.58 2.94 7.08
CA ARG A 316 -8.46 1.99 7.03
C ARG A 316 -7.64 1.98 8.33
N ILE A 317 -7.32 3.15 8.88
CA ILE A 317 -6.60 3.28 10.15
C ILE A 317 -7.41 2.64 11.28
N LEU A 318 -8.70 2.97 11.38
CA LEU A 318 -9.57 2.43 12.43
C LEU A 318 -9.79 0.91 12.30
N ASP A 319 -9.84 0.37 11.09
CA ASP A 319 -9.88 -1.07 10.84
C ASP A 319 -8.62 -1.75 11.37
N GLN A 320 -7.44 -1.18 11.09
CA GLN A 320 -6.17 -1.71 11.60
C GLN A 320 -6.09 -1.59 13.14
N VAL A 321 -6.50 -0.47 13.72
CA VAL A 321 -6.58 -0.30 15.18
C VAL A 321 -7.52 -1.33 15.80
N SER A 322 -8.68 -1.57 15.19
CA SER A 322 -9.64 -2.56 15.67
C SER A 322 -9.06 -3.97 15.62
N ILE A 323 -8.37 -4.32 14.53
CA ILE A 323 -7.64 -5.59 14.37
C ILE A 323 -6.63 -5.81 15.51
N GLU A 324 -5.82 -4.79 15.82
CA GLU A 324 -4.81 -4.86 16.89
C GLU A 324 -5.45 -4.98 18.28
N ILE A 325 -6.45 -4.15 18.59
CA ILE A 325 -7.18 -4.17 19.87
C ILE A 325 -7.95 -5.50 20.06
N GLU A 326 -8.55 -6.05 19.01
CA GLU A 326 -9.24 -7.34 19.06
C GLU A 326 -8.25 -8.50 19.28
N SER A 327 -7.05 -8.41 18.73
CA SER A 327 -5.99 -9.42 18.93
C SER A 327 -5.60 -9.57 20.41
N LEU A 328 -5.69 -8.49 21.19
CA LEU A 328 -5.46 -8.49 22.64
C LEU A 328 -6.56 -9.25 23.39
N HIS A 329 -7.83 -9.03 23.01
CA HIS A 329 -8.96 -9.76 23.59
C HIS A 329 -8.93 -11.24 23.26
N VAL A 330 -8.47 -11.58 22.04
CA VAL A 330 -8.19 -12.97 21.67
C VAL A 330 -7.18 -13.51 22.65
N THR A 331 -6.03 -12.85 22.86
CA THR A 331 -4.95 -13.26 23.79
C THR A 331 -5.45 -13.55 25.21
N GLU A 332 -6.33 -12.72 25.77
CA GLU A 332 -6.96 -13.00 27.07
C GLU A 332 -7.85 -14.25 27.04
N ARG A 333 -8.66 -14.43 25.99
CA ARG A 333 -9.46 -15.66 25.78
C ARG A 333 -8.60 -16.89 25.49
N LEU A 334 -7.41 -16.73 24.92
CA LEU A 334 -6.50 -17.83 24.56
C LEU A 334 -6.04 -18.63 25.77
N SER A 335 -6.02 -18.02 26.95
CA SER A 335 -5.76 -18.74 28.21
C SER A 335 -6.77 -19.88 28.46
N SER A 336 -7.97 -19.80 27.89
CA SER A 336 -9.06 -20.77 28.07
C SER A 336 -9.28 -21.71 26.88
N VAL A 337 -8.82 -21.34 25.68
CA VAL A 337 -9.05 -22.11 24.45
C VAL A 337 -7.95 -23.16 24.29
N PRO A 338 -8.29 -24.45 24.09
CA PRO A 338 -7.28 -25.50 23.99
C PRO A 338 -6.40 -25.33 22.73
N VAL A 339 -5.09 -25.48 22.90
CA VAL A 339 -4.12 -25.52 21.80
C VAL A 339 -4.23 -26.85 21.05
N PHE A 340 -4.40 -26.78 19.74
CA PHE A 340 -4.36 -27.89 18.81
C PHE A 340 -3.05 -27.84 18.00
N SER A 341 -2.10 -28.72 18.35
CA SER A 341 -0.77 -28.77 17.76
C SER A 341 -0.60 -29.81 16.64
N ASP A 342 -1.63 -30.62 16.38
CA ASP A 342 -1.60 -31.63 15.32
C ASP A 342 -1.83 -30.99 13.93
N ILE A 343 -1.54 -31.74 12.86
CA ILE A 343 -1.72 -31.28 11.47
C ILE A 343 -3.22 -31.15 11.16
N LEU A 344 -3.63 -29.99 10.66
CA LEU A 344 -5.00 -29.78 10.19
C LEU A 344 -5.18 -30.36 8.78
N SER A 345 -6.28 -31.05 8.56
CA SER A 345 -6.69 -31.49 7.22
C SER A 345 -7.54 -30.40 6.55
N THR A 346 -7.10 -29.85 5.43
CA THR A 346 -7.88 -28.86 4.67
C THR A 346 -8.88 -29.53 3.74
N VAL A 347 -10.11 -29.02 3.73
CA VAL A 347 -11.24 -29.51 2.94
C VAL A 347 -11.95 -28.31 2.31
N GLU A 348 -12.37 -28.42 1.05
CA GLU A 348 -13.23 -27.41 0.41
C GLU A 348 -14.53 -27.22 1.21
N SER A 349 -15.02 -25.99 1.33
CA SER A 349 -16.17 -25.66 2.18
C SER A 349 -17.42 -26.50 1.89
N ASP A 350 -17.68 -26.83 0.62
CA ASP A 350 -18.84 -27.64 0.23
C ASP A 350 -18.71 -29.11 0.68
N LYS A 351 -17.51 -29.69 0.55
CA LYS A 351 -17.21 -31.06 0.99
C LYS A 351 -17.15 -31.17 2.51
N LEU A 352 -16.75 -30.10 3.20
CA LEU A 352 -16.67 -30.09 4.66
C LEU A 352 -18.05 -30.33 5.30
N LYS A 353 -19.13 -29.77 4.72
CA LYS A 353 -20.51 -30.00 5.20
C LYS A 353 -20.91 -31.47 5.15
N GLN A 354 -20.54 -32.16 4.07
CA GLN A 354 -20.77 -33.61 3.92
C GLN A 354 -19.94 -34.40 4.95
N LEU A 355 -18.65 -34.06 5.08
CA LEU A 355 -17.73 -34.70 6.00
C LEU A 355 -18.17 -34.58 7.48
N ILE A 356 -18.73 -33.43 7.85
CA ILE A 356 -19.27 -33.18 9.20
C ILE A 356 -20.37 -34.19 9.53
N LYS A 357 -21.28 -34.46 8.58
CA LYS A 357 -22.37 -35.42 8.76
C LYS A 357 -21.84 -36.86 8.81
N GLU A 358 -21.01 -37.24 7.83
CA GLU A 358 -20.51 -38.62 7.69
C GLU A 358 -19.63 -39.06 8.87
N LEU A 359 -18.72 -38.20 9.31
CA LEU A 359 -17.78 -38.50 10.39
C LEU A 359 -18.28 -38.05 11.76
N ASN A 360 -19.51 -37.50 11.84
CA ASN A 360 -20.11 -36.93 13.04
C ASN A 360 -19.13 -35.98 13.76
N LEU A 361 -18.59 -35.02 13.00
CA LEU A 361 -17.58 -34.09 13.49
C LEU A 361 -18.21 -33.06 14.41
N LYS A 362 -17.53 -32.74 15.51
CA LYS A 362 -17.92 -31.69 16.43
C LYS A 362 -17.12 -30.43 16.13
N LYS A 363 -17.83 -29.30 16.00
CA LYS A 363 -17.24 -27.96 15.92
C LYS A 363 -16.51 -27.67 17.23
N LYS A 364 -15.26 -27.21 17.15
CA LYS A 364 -14.47 -26.73 18.29
C LYS A 364 -13.68 -25.50 17.88
N GLU A 365 -13.64 -24.52 18.78
CA GLU A 365 -12.68 -23.43 18.68
C GLU A 365 -11.38 -23.87 19.34
N VAL A 366 -10.27 -23.68 18.63
CA VAL A 366 -8.93 -24.07 19.08
C VAL A 366 -7.90 -23.01 18.68
N MET A 367 -6.75 -23.08 19.33
CA MET A 367 -5.56 -22.34 18.93
C MET A 367 -4.60 -23.20 18.16
N VAL A 368 -4.18 -22.74 16.99
CA VAL A 368 -3.25 -23.48 16.14
C VAL A 368 -1.98 -22.65 15.98
N PRO A 369 -0.81 -23.24 16.26
CA PRO A 369 0.46 -22.53 16.15
C PRO A 369 0.76 -22.16 14.69
N LEU A 370 1.37 -20.99 14.51
CA LEU A 370 1.91 -20.52 13.25
C LEU A 370 3.41 -20.88 13.16
N TYR A 371 3.89 -21.06 11.94
CA TYR A 371 5.25 -21.52 11.64
C TYR A 371 5.92 -20.60 10.62
N GLN A 372 7.18 -20.22 10.87
CA GLN A 372 7.97 -19.44 9.93
C GLN A 372 8.45 -20.29 8.75
N ASN A 373 8.39 -19.72 7.54
CA ASN A 373 9.05 -20.22 6.33
C ASN A 373 8.69 -21.66 5.90
N GLY A 374 7.49 -22.14 6.21
CA GLY A 374 7.04 -23.49 5.83
C GLY A 374 7.84 -24.65 6.45
N THR A 375 8.90 -24.35 7.21
CA THR A 375 9.69 -25.33 7.94
C THR A 375 8.96 -25.70 9.21
N VAL A 376 8.48 -26.95 9.25
CA VAL A 376 7.64 -27.54 10.31
C VAL A 376 8.25 -27.45 11.73
N THR A 377 9.54 -27.12 11.83
CA THR A 377 10.33 -27.24 13.06
C THR A 377 10.41 -25.97 13.89
N LEU A 378 10.27 -24.77 13.32
CA LEU A 378 10.33 -23.51 14.08
C LEU A 378 8.93 -22.93 14.30
N LYS A 379 8.47 -22.98 15.55
CA LYS A 379 7.28 -22.23 15.99
C LYS A 379 7.65 -20.75 16.00
N SER A 380 6.83 -19.92 15.34
CA SER A 380 7.05 -18.48 15.28
C SER A 380 6.74 -17.75 16.59
N GLY A 381 6.07 -18.44 17.53
CA GLY A 381 5.50 -17.84 18.74
C GLY A 381 4.05 -17.39 18.55
N GLY A 382 3.61 -17.21 17.30
CA GLY A 382 2.24 -16.85 16.94
C GLY A 382 1.25 -18.03 17.03
N TYR A 383 -0.01 -17.71 17.31
CA TYR A 383 -1.14 -18.64 17.26
C TYR A 383 -2.30 -17.99 16.52
N ALA A 384 -3.00 -18.77 15.69
CA ALA A 384 -4.26 -18.36 15.09
C ALA A 384 -5.43 -19.07 15.78
N GLN A 385 -6.47 -18.31 16.15
CA GLN A 385 -7.74 -18.90 16.60
C GLN A 385 -8.54 -19.32 15.38
N LEU A 386 -8.95 -20.59 15.34
CA LEU A 386 -9.80 -21.06 14.27
C LEU A 386 -10.82 -22.09 14.74
N THR A 387 -11.94 -22.11 14.04
CA THR A 387 -12.94 -23.16 14.17
C THR A 387 -12.44 -24.39 13.41
N ILE A 388 -12.21 -25.49 14.12
CA ILE A 388 -11.95 -26.81 13.54
C ILE A 388 -13.12 -27.76 13.77
N TYR A 389 -13.17 -28.81 12.97
CA TYR A 389 -14.09 -29.92 13.12
C TYR A 389 -13.31 -31.17 13.50
N VAL A 390 -13.60 -31.74 14.68
CA VAL A 390 -12.89 -32.92 15.21
C VAL A 390 -13.82 -34.10 15.38
N ASN A 391 -13.33 -35.30 15.10
CA ASN A 391 -14.09 -36.52 15.38
C ASN A 391 -14.11 -36.77 16.90
N GLY A 392 -15.30 -36.69 17.50
CA GLY A 392 -15.49 -36.83 18.94
C GLY A 392 -15.12 -38.22 19.50
N LYS A 393 -15.04 -39.25 18.66
CA LYS A 393 -14.72 -40.63 19.06
C LYS A 393 -13.22 -40.97 18.98
N SER A 394 -12.37 -40.08 18.44
CA SER A 394 -10.95 -40.39 18.26
C SER A 394 -10.16 -40.31 19.58
N LYS A 395 -9.44 -41.38 19.90
CA LYS A 395 -8.50 -41.44 21.03
C LYS A 395 -7.43 -40.34 20.88
N LYS A 396 -6.96 -39.78 22.00
CA LYS A 396 -6.04 -38.60 22.07
C LYS A 396 -4.85 -38.63 21.10
N LYS A 397 -4.35 -39.80 20.70
CA LYS A 397 -3.10 -39.93 19.92
C LYS A 397 -3.25 -39.78 18.40
N ASN A 398 -4.48 -39.70 17.85
CA ASN A 398 -4.74 -39.58 16.41
C ASN A 398 -6.00 -38.72 16.13
N ARG A 399 -6.10 -37.54 16.75
CA ARG A 399 -7.25 -36.66 16.49
C ARG A 399 -7.08 -35.96 15.14
N LYS A 400 -7.76 -36.49 14.12
CA LYS A 400 -7.92 -35.77 12.86
C LYS A 400 -8.82 -34.56 13.09
N ALA A 401 -8.32 -33.39 12.72
CA ALA A 401 -9.06 -32.15 12.67
C ALA A 401 -9.18 -31.67 11.23
N PHE A 402 -10.33 -31.10 10.91
CA PHE A 402 -10.65 -30.60 9.59
C PHE A 402 -10.94 -29.10 9.65
N VAL A 403 -10.51 -28.38 8.62
CA VAL A 403 -10.72 -26.93 8.46
C VAL A 403 -11.04 -26.62 7.00
N ALA A 404 -11.85 -25.59 6.77
CA ALA A 404 -12.16 -25.09 5.44
C ALA A 404 -10.90 -24.48 4.79
N SER A 405 -10.64 -24.77 3.52
CA SER A 405 -9.48 -24.24 2.78
C SER A 405 -9.47 -22.71 2.72
N GLU A 406 -10.63 -22.10 2.55
CA GLU A 406 -10.81 -20.65 2.42
C GLU A 406 -10.39 -19.93 3.71
N LEU A 407 -10.69 -20.52 4.88
CA LEU A 407 -10.25 -19.98 6.17
C LEU A 407 -8.73 -20.03 6.34
N VAL A 408 -8.08 -21.07 5.82
CA VAL A 408 -6.62 -21.20 5.89
C VAL A 408 -5.95 -20.13 5.04
N GLU A 409 -6.48 -19.84 3.85
CA GLU A 409 -5.97 -18.77 2.98
C GLU A 409 -6.10 -17.40 3.63
N VAL A 410 -7.23 -17.10 4.27
CA VAL A 410 -7.42 -15.85 5.03
C VAL A 410 -6.40 -15.73 6.16
N ILE A 411 -6.15 -16.82 6.90
CA ILE A 411 -5.15 -16.82 7.97
C ILE A 411 -3.74 -16.65 7.40
N HIS A 412 -3.39 -17.32 6.30
CA HIS A 412 -2.08 -17.16 5.66
C HIS A 412 -1.86 -15.74 5.15
N LYS A 413 -2.88 -15.11 4.56
CA LYS A 413 -2.80 -13.70 4.11
C LYS A 413 -2.59 -12.75 5.28
N ARG A 414 -3.36 -12.93 6.37
CA ARG A 414 -3.28 -12.07 7.55
C ARG A 414 -2.00 -12.22 8.35
N ASN A 415 -1.37 -13.40 8.33
CA ASN A 415 -0.22 -13.71 9.19
C ASN A 415 1.08 -13.91 8.40
N HIS A 416 1.16 -13.51 7.13
CA HIS A 416 2.38 -13.63 6.33
C HIS A 416 3.55 -12.89 7.01
N PRO A 417 4.75 -13.49 7.17
CA PRO A 417 5.26 -14.70 6.51
C PRO A 417 4.95 -16.04 7.21
N GLU A 418 4.21 -16.02 8.32
CA GLU A 418 3.89 -17.21 9.10
C GLU A 418 2.76 -18.03 8.47
N THR A 419 2.83 -19.36 8.62
CA THR A 419 1.91 -20.29 7.97
C THR A 419 1.39 -21.35 8.93
N LEU A 420 0.14 -21.75 8.74
CA LEU A 420 -0.46 -22.91 9.41
C LEU A 420 0.08 -24.23 8.85
N LYS A 421 0.29 -25.22 9.73
CA LYS A 421 0.62 -26.60 9.33
C LYS A 421 -0.63 -27.35 8.88
N VAL A 422 -0.84 -27.38 7.57
CA VAL A 422 -2.00 -28.01 6.94
C VAL A 422 -1.61 -29.15 5.98
N MET A 423 -2.51 -30.11 5.79
CA MET A 423 -2.41 -31.17 4.80
C MET A 423 -3.72 -31.27 4.03
N LYS A 424 -3.67 -31.38 2.69
CA LYS A 424 -4.88 -31.54 1.89
C LYS A 424 -5.56 -32.87 2.23
N TYR A 425 -6.84 -32.83 2.57
CA TYR A 425 -7.62 -34.04 2.80
C TYR A 425 -7.80 -34.80 1.48
N ILE A 426 -7.41 -36.08 1.47
CA ILE A 426 -7.66 -37.00 0.36
C ILE A 426 -8.70 -38.00 0.84
N ASP A 427 -9.88 -37.91 0.25
CA ASP A 427 -10.95 -38.87 0.51
C ASP A 427 -10.56 -40.23 -0.08
N LYS A 428 -10.36 -41.22 0.79
CA LYS A 428 -10.02 -42.58 0.39
C LYS A 428 -11.24 -43.39 -0.06
N SER A 429 -12.45 -42.89 0.19
CA SER A 429 -13.71 -43.55 -0.18
C SER A 429 -14.16 -43.21 -1.59
N ALA A 430 -13.68 -42.08 -2.14
CA ALA A 430 -13.70 -41.81 -3.57
C ALA A 430 -12.68 -42.75 -4.25
N SER A 431 -13.15 -43.94 -4.65
CA SER A 431 -12.38 -44.88 -5.47
C SER A 431 -11.73 -44.13 -6.64
N LEU A 432 -10.39 -44.11 -6.67
CA LEU A 432 -9.60 -43.56 -7.76
C LEU A 432 -10.16 -44.05 -9.11
N PRO A 433 -10.51 -43.17 -10.07
CA PRO A 433 -10.54 -43.60 -11.45
C PRO A 433 -9.12 -44.09 -11.76
N LYS A 434 -8.99 -45.33 -12.24
CA LYS A 434 -7.72 -45.91 -12.68
C LYS A 434 -7.11 -45.01 -13.76
N SER A 435 -6.23 -44.08 -13.38
CA SER A 435 -5.39 -43.36 -14.33
C SER A 435 -4.17 -44.22 -14.63
N SER A 436 -4.30 -45.07 -15.64
CA SER A 436 -3.17 -45.46 -16.47
C SER A 436 -2.69 -44.22 -17.23
N GLY A 437 -1.80 -43.45 -16.61
CA GLY A 437 -1.24 -42.23 -17.18
C GLY A 437 0.26 -42.22 -16.96
N SER A 438 0.99 -42.38 -18.06
CA SER A 438 2.44 -42.37 -18.16
C SER A 438 3.07 -41.18 -17.45
N ASN A 439 4.08 -41.48 -16.65
CA ASN A 439 5.02 -40.52 -16.12
C ASN A 439 5.90 -40.03 -17.30
N THR A 440 5.43 -39.02 -18.03
CA THR A 440 6.21 -38.32 -19.06
C THR A 440 6.58 -36.93 -18.57
N ASP A 441 7.89 -36.75 -18.41
CA ASP A 441 8.66 -35.52 -18.57
C ASP A 441 8.42 -34.36 -17.59
N PHE A 442 8.89 -34.55 -16.36
CA PHE A 442 9.56 -33.44 -15.66
C PHE A 442 11.08 -33.57 -15.91
N GLN A 443 11.61 -32.76 -16.83
CA GLN A 443 13.04 -32.72 -17.12
C GLN A 443 13.78 -31.83 -16.12
N TRP A 444 14.83 -32.37 -15.53
CA TRP A 444 15.64 -31.67 -14.54
C TRP A 444 16.58 -30.66 -15.20
N PRO A 445 16.81 -29.48 -14.59
CA PRO A 445 17.63 -28.44 -15.21
C PRO A 445 19.09 -28.87 -15.36
N SER A 446 19.55 -28.96 -16.60
CA SER A 446 20.95 -29.13 -16.97
C SER A 446 21.67 -27.77 -17.03
N THR A 447 22.99 -27.76 -16.80
CA THR A 447 23.87 -26.61 -17.15
C THR A 447 24.14 -26.51 -18.65
N SER A 448 23.86 -27.58 -19.40
CA SER A 448 23.92 -27.64 -20.86
C SER A 448 22.74 -26.87 -21.45
N ILE A 449 23.00 -26.00 -22.43
CA ILE A 449 21.95 -25.25 -23.12
C ILE A 449 21.46 -26.11 -24.27
N ASN A 450 20.23 -26.61 -24.16
CA ASN A 450 19.48 -27.07 -25.32
C ASN A 450 18.71 -25.85 -25.87
N GLU A 451 18.91 -25.54 -27.15
CA GLU A 451 18.38 -24.33 -27.81
C GLU A 451 16.84 -24.25 -27.88
N ASN A 452 16.11 -25.29 -27.47
CA ASN A 452 14.66 -25.39 -27.60
C ASN A 452 13.83 -25.12 -26.32
N HIS A 453 14.43 -24.76 -25.18
CA HIS A 453 13.69 -24.55 -23.93
C HIS A 453 13.90 -23.15 -23.34
N GLN A 454 13.19 -22.16 -23.88
CA GLN A 454 13.18 -20.78 -23.38
C GLN A 454 11.99 -20.47 -22.45
N SER A 455 11.04 -21.40 -22.27
CA SER A 455 9.74 -21.14 -21.61
C SER A 455 9.68 -21.39 -20.09
N ASP A 456 10.65 -22.06 -19.47
CA ASP A 456 10.59 -22.44 -18.03
C ASP A 456 11.34 -21.49 -17.08
N LEU A 457 11.48 -20.22 -17.45
CA LEU A 457 12.27 -19.23 -16.70
C LEU A 457 11.47 -18.35 -15.73
N SER A 458 10.16 -18.58 -15.54
CA SER A 458 9.27 -17.69 -14.77
C SER A 458 9.47 -17.73 -13.23
N ASP A 459 10.11 -18.77 -12.69
CA ASP A 459 10.21 -18.96 -11.22
C ASP A 459 11.58 -18.58 -10.63
N HIS A 460 12.45 -17.94 -11.40
CA HIS A 460 13.77 -17.49 -10.91
C HIS A 460 13.90 -15.96 -10.90
N PRO A 461 14.49 -15.38 -9.84
CA PRO A 461 14.57 -13.93 -9.65
C PRO A 461 15.29 -13.26 -10.83
N SER A 462 14.75 -12.13 -11.26
CA SER A 462 15.24 -11.34 -12.39
C SER A 462 16.71 -10.95 -12.21
N LEU A 463 17.41 -10.71 -13.33
CA LEU A 463 18.84 -10.36 -13.42
C LEU A 463 19.32 -9.25 -12.48
N ASN A 464 18.41 -8.43 -11.95
CA ASN A 464 18.70 -7.29 -11.07
C ASN A 464 18.59 -7.60 -9.57
N GLN A 465 18.10 -8.78 -9.17
CA GLN A 465 17.97 -9.12 -7.76
C GLN A 465 19.26 -9.77 -7.22
N ASN A 466 19.81 -9.21 -6.14
CA ASN A 466 20.96 -9.79 -5.45
C ASN A 466 20.58 -11.17 -4.87
N SER A 467 21.14 -12.24 -5.44
CA SER A 467 20.95 -13.60 -4.91
C SER A 467 21.30 -13.67 -3.42
N GLU A 468 20.60 -14.52 -2.66
CA GLU A 468 20.90 -14.72 -1.23
C GLU A 468 22.36 -15.13 -0.98
N LEU A 469 22.96 -15.88 -1.92
CA LEU A 469 24.36 -16.26 -1.86
C LEU A 469 25.28 -15.02 -1.98
N LYS A 470 24.91 -14.06 -2.83
CA LYS A 470 25.62 -12.77 -2.96
C LYS A 470 25.46 -11.90 -1.72
N LYS A 471 24.30 -11.93 -1.03
CA LYS A 471 24.11 -11.26 0.28
C LYS A 471 25.05 -11.80 1.36
N LEU A 472 25.42 -13.09 1.27
CA LEU A 472 26.44 -13.72 2.13
C LEU A 472 27.89 -13.41 1.69
N GLY A 473 28.08 -12.54 0.69
CA GLY A 473 29.38 -12.12 0.18
C GLY A 473 29.97 -13.04 -0.88
N TYR A 474 29.24 -14.05 -1.37
CA TYR A 474 29.76 -14.94 -2.41
C TYR A 474 29.79 -14.23 -3.77
N GLN A 475 30.98 -14.14 -4.36
CA GLN A 475 31.21 -13.63 -5.71
C GLN A 475 32.50 -14.24 -6.28
N ILE A 476 32.62 -14.29 -7.60
CA ILE A 476 33.84 -14.79 -8.26
C ILE A 476 34.94 -13.72 -8.23
N THR A 477 34.62 -12.50 -8.67
CA THR A 477 35.58 -11.40 -8.76
C THR A 477 36.03 -10.96 -7.36
N GLY A 478 37.33 -10.81 -7.16
CA GLY A 478 37.90 -10.30 -5.90
C GLY A 478 37.98 -11.31 -4.75
N LEU A 479 37.54 -12.56 -4.95
CA LEU A 479 37.64 -13.61 -3.92
C LEU A 479 38.48 -14.81 -4.38
N THR A 480 39.36 -15.26 -3.50
CA THR A 480 40.12 -16.50 -3.69
C THR A 480 39.22 -17.72 -3.47
N ARG A 481 39.56 -18.87 -4.07
CA ARG A 481 38.87 -20.16 -3.87
C ARG A 481 38.68 -20.49 -2.39
N VAL A 482 39.68 -20.18 -1.55
CA VAL A 482 39.61 -20.40 -0.10
C VAL A 482 38.51 -19.54 0.53
N LYS A 483 38.49 -18.24 0.26
CA LYS A 483 37.47 -17.33 0.80
C LYS A 483 36.06 -17.68 0.31
N ARG A 484 35.90 -18.00 -0.98
CA ARG A 484 34.62 -18.46 -1.53
C ARG A 484 34.14 -19.74 -0.86
N TRP A 485 35.04 -20.69 -0.65
CA TRP A 485 34.70 -21.92 0.05
C TRP A 485 34.25 -21.67 1.49
N THR A 486 34.93 -20.80 2.24
CA THR A 486 34.50 -20.41 3.60
C THR A 486 33.08 -19.85 3.62
N ILE A 487 32.71 -19.05 2.61
CA ILE A 487 31.34 -18.52 2.48
C ILE A 487 30.35 -19.64 2.18
N LEU A 488 30.69 -20.55 1.26
CA LEU A 488 29.83 -21.71 0.93
C LEU A 488 29.61 -22.63 2.14
N GLN A 489 30.63 -22.84 2.98
CA GLN A 489 30.50 -23.61 4.22
C GLN A 489 29.52 -22.97 5.21
N LYS A 490 29.40 -21.64 5.23
CA LYS A 490 28.39 -20.92 6.02
C LYS A 490 27.02 -20.91 5.36
N ALA A 491 26.98 -20.85 4.03
CA ALA A 491 25.75 -20.80 3.26
C ALA A 491 24.98 -22.13 3.26
N VAL A 492 25.67 -23.27 3.23
CA VAL A 492 25.02 -24.60 3.19
C VAL A 492 24.12 -24.85 4.41
N PRO A 493 24.55 -24.61 5.67
CA PRO A 493 23.68 -24.72 6.84
C PRO A 493 22.54 -23.69 6.86
N SER A 494 22.77 -22.48 6.33
CA SER A 494 21.80 -21.38 6.39
C SER A 494 20.71 -21.47 5.32
N LEU A 495 21.07 -21.80 4.08
CA LEU A 495 20.18 -21.79 2.92
C LEU A 495 19.79 -23.19 2.43
N GLY A 496 20.53 -24.23 2.86
CA GLY A 496 20.40 -25.60 2.40
C GLY A 496 21.23 -25.90 1.14
N LEU A 497 21.81 -27.12 1.09
CA LEU A 497 22.69 -27.56 0.00
C LEU A 497 22.03 -27.45 -1.39
N LYS A 498 20.76 -27.87 -1.49
CA LYS A 498 19.98 -27.78 -2.73
C LYS A 498 19.92 -26.34 -3.24
N LYS A 499 19.50 -25.39 -2.40
CA LYS A 499 19.36 -23.98 -2.82
C LYS A 499 20.70 -23.40 -3.28
N VAL A 500 21.77 -23.65 -2.54
CA VAL A 500 23.13 -23.18 -2.88
C VAL A 500 23.59 -23.75 -4.22
N ALA A 501 23.44 -25.07 -4.44
CA ALA A 501 23.85 -25.71 -5.69
C ALA A 501 23.06 -25.17 -6.90
N TYR A 502 21.76 -24.95 -6.75
CA TYR A 502 20.91 -24.42 -7.83
C TYR A 502 21.23 -22.96 -8.17
N ILE A 503 21.55 -22.10 -7.19
CA ILE A 503 21.98 -20.72 -7.46
C ILE A 503 23.26 -20.70 -8.29
N ILE A 504 24.25 -21.54 -7.95
CA ILE A 504 25.52 -21.60 -8.69
C ILE A 504 25.30 -22.18 -10.10
N ALA A 505 24.53 -23.26 -10.22
CA ALA A 505 24.20 -23.85 -11.52
C ALA A 505 23.43 -22.88 -12.44
N TYR A 506 22.51 -22.09 -11.87
CA TYR A 506 21.81 -21.04 -12.58
C TYR A 506 22.78 -19.99 -13.14
N ASN A 507 23.76 -19.53 -12.35
CA ASN A 507 24.76 -18.57 -12.82
C ASN A 507 25.62 -19.12 -13.96
N VAL A 508 26.01 -20.40 -13.88
CA VAL A 508 26.72 -21.09 -14.97
C VAL A 508 25.89 -21.10 -16.24
N ARG A 509 24.62 -21.53 -16.17
CA ARG A 509 23.71 -21.59 -17.31
C ARG A 509 23.45 -20.21 -17.91
N LEU A 510 23.19 -19.22 -17.07
CA LEU A 510 22.96 -17.83 -17.47
C LEU A 510 24.15 -17.26 -18.24
N ARG A 511 25.39 -17.54 -17.82
CA ARG A 511 26.58 -17.05 -18.52
C ARG A 511 26.93 -17.85 -19.76
N LYS A 512 26.73 -19.16 -19.77
CA LYS A 512 26.85 -19.97 -21.00
C LYS A 512 25.83 -19.52 -22.06
N GLY A 513 24.62 -19.11 -21.64
CA GLY A 513 23.50 -18.74 -22.53
C GLY A 513 23.64 -17.39 -23.24
N GLN A 514 24.61 -16.57 -22.85
CA GLN A 514 24.88 -15.28 -23.51
C GLN A 514 25.65 -15.50 -24.83
N LYS A 515 25.47 -14.62 -25.81
CA LYS A 515 26.22 -14.66 -27.08
C LYS A 515 27.73 -14.65 -26.78
N ASN A 516 28.46 -15.68 -27.20
CA ASN A 516 29.87 -15.93 -26.89
C ASN A 516 30.18 -16.02 -25.37
N GLY A 517 29.18 -16.34 -24.56
CA GLY A 517 29.26 -16.32 -23.10
C GLY A 517 30.24 -17.34 -22.53
N THR A 518 30.32 -18.54 -23.13
CA THR A 518 31.29 -19.58 -22.73
C THR A 518 32.74 -19.09 -22.83
N THR A 519 33.06 -18.32 -23.87
CA THR A 519 34.40 -17.75 -24.05
C THR A 519 34.62 -16.54 -23.15
N LYS A 520 33.66 -15.59 -23.17
CA LYS A 520 33.73 -14.31 -22.45
C LYS A 520 33.78 -14.49 -20.92
N PHE A 521 33.06 -15.47 -20.39
CA PHE A 521 32.95 -15.75 -18.96
C PHE A 521 33.61 -17.07 -18.56
N SER A 522 34.52 -17.59 -19.40
CA SER A 522 35.22 -18.88 -19.18
C SER A 522 35.80 -19.00 -17.77
N TYR A 523 36.47 -17.95 -17.27
CA TYR A 523 37.01 -17.92 -15.92
C TYR A 523 35.94 -18.09 -14.83
N ALA A 524 34.86 -17.30 -14.89
CA ALA A 524 33.80 -17.36 -13.89
C ALA A 524 33.02 -18.68 -13.91
N ILE A 525 32.78 -19.20 -15.12
CA ILE A 525 32.18 -20.52 -15.33
C ILE A 525 33.04 -21.60 -14.67
N ALA A 526 34.34 -21.63 -14.96
CA ALA A 526 35.25 -22.62 -14.39
C ALA A 526 35.31 -22.55 -12.85
N GLU A 527 35.29 -21.35 -12.27
CA GLU A 527 35.29 -21.18 -10.82
C GLU A 527 33.97 -21.64 -10.16
N TRP A 528 32.81 -21.38 -10.80
CA TRP A 528 31.53 -21.90 -10.32
C TRP A 528 31.41 -23.42 -10.44
N GLU A 529 31.89 -24.01 -11.54
CA GLU A 529 31.90 -25.45 -11.76
C GLU A 529 32.82 -26.16 -10.75
N TYR A 530 33.98 -25.56 -10.45
CA TYR A 530 34.87 -26.03 -9.38
C TYR A 530 34.16 -26.02 -8.00
N ASP A 531 33.48 -24.91 -7.68
CA ASP A 531 32.76 -24.77 -6.41
C ASP A 531 31.60 -25.79 -6.32
N LEU A 532 30.88 -26.05 -7.42
CA LEU A 532 29.84 -27.10 -7.51
C LEU A 532 30.41 -28.50 -7.29
N ASP A 533 31.48 -28.88 -7.97
CA ASP A 533 32.10 -30.20 -7.80
C ASP A 533 32.57 -30.41 -6.36
N LYS A 534 33.14 -29.37 -5.75
CA LYS A 534 33.57 -29.41 -4.35
C LYS A 534 32.38 -29.54 -3.38
N LEU A 535 31.27 -28.83 -3.61
CA LEU A 535 30.02 -28.98 -2.84
C LEU A 535 29.45 -30.40 -2.96
N LYS A 536 29.46 -30.97 -4.16
CA LYS A 536 29.02 -32.35 -4.43
C LYS A 536 29.85 -33.34 -3.63
N LYS A 537 31.18 -33.25 -3.70
CA LYS A 537 32.10 -34.15 -2.98
C LYS A 537 31.95 -34.04 -1.46
N THR A 538 31.68 -32.85 -0.95
CA THR A 538 31.70 -32.59 0.51
C THR A 538 30.36 -32.87 1.19
N TYR A 539 29.24 -32.45 0.60
CA TYR A 539 27.96 -32.38 1.31
C TYR A 539 26.85 -33.25 0.72
N TYR A 540 26.97 -33.68 -0.54
CA TYR A 540 25.86 -34.32 -1.24
C TYR A 540 25.68 -35.78 -0.84
N LYS A 541 24.46 -36.13 -0.39
CA LYS A 541 24.11 -37.48 0.09
C LYS A 541 23.13 -38.21 -0.82
N LYS A 542 22.94 -37.74 -2.06
CA LYS A 542 21.94 -38.26 -3.02
C LYS A 542 20.49 -38.04 -2.57
N ASP A 543 20.24 -36.95 -1.85
CA ASP A 543 18.96 -36.52 -1.30
C ASP A 543 18.13 -35.63 -2.25
N PHE A 544 18.70 -35.21 -3.38
CA PHE A 544 18.03 -34.52 -4.49
C PHE A 544 18.82 -34.72 -5.79
N THR A 545 18.27 -34.40 -6.96
CA THR A 545 19.03 -34.52 -8.22
C THR A 545 20.11 -33.44 -8.30
N TRP A 546 21.38 -33.85 -8.35
CA TRP A 546 22.49 -32.89 -8.51
C TRP A 546 22.45 -32.25 -9.91
N PRO A 547 22.61 -30.91 -10.04
CA PRO A 547 22.68 -30.26 -11.34
C PRO A 547 23.80 -30.89 -12.18
N SER A 548 23.47 -31.43 -13.35
CA SER A 548 24.49 -31.92 -14.28
C SER A 548 25.28 -30.71 -14.77
N VAL A 549 26.61 -30.75 -14.61
CA VAL A 549 27.54 -29.67 -15.00
C VAL A 549 28.03 -29.85 -16.42
#